data_AF-A0A7S4V4E2-F1
#
_entry.id   AF-A0A7S4V4E2-F1
#
_cell.length_a   1.000
_cell.length_b   1.000
_cell.length_c   1.000
_cell.angle_alpha   90.00
_cell.angle_beta   90.00
_cell.angle_gamma   90.00
#
_symmetry.space_group_name_H-M   'P 1'
#
loop_
_entity.id
_entity.type
_entity.pdbx_description
1 polymer ?
#
loop_
_entity_poly.entity_id
_entity_poly.type
_entity_poly.pdbx_seq_one_letter_code
_entity_poly.pdbx_strand_id
1 'polypeptide(L)'
;GEWYDARIFTPTLGVMFFKPQELTDSLFLQTDKTVVEGLDERPVVAFIVEGSSARSAGVELGHVLLKVNGIDVKNPKDASRLIKEGPRPLPLLFYVPDTTVVVAEGEHMVKYDTRETSAPNSAKDWKPKYVVIGGIIAQPWMMNMYRSKVRTFLPCLTCFL
;
A
#
# COMPACT_ATOMS: atom_id res chain seq x y z
N GLY A 1 -0.19 -18.68 -1.54
CA GLY A 1 -0.86 -17.52 -0.92
C GLY A 1 -2.15 -17.95 -0.26
N GLU A 2 -2.73 -17.06 0.53
CA GLU A 2 -3.98 -17.29 1.27
C GLU A 2 -5.14 -16.48 0.68
N TRP A 3 -6.37 -16.86 1.01
CA TRP A 3 -7.58 -16.14 0.58
C TRP A 3 -8.39 -15.74 1.81
N TYR A 4 -8.97 -14.54 1.76
CA TYR A 4 -9.84 -14.07 2.83
C TYR A 4 -10.92 -13.13 2.31
N ASP A 5 -12.04 -13.10 3.04
CA ASP A 5 -13.15 -12.19 2.80
C ASP A 5 -13.05 -10.95 3.69
N ALA A 6 -13.17 -9.77 3.09
CA ALA A 6 -13.30 -8.49 3.78
C ALA A 6 -14.72 -7.94 3.58
N ARG A 7 -15.30 -7.32 4.62
CA ARG A 7 -16.62 -6.68 4.54
C ARG A 7 -16.48 -5.18 4.76
N ILE A 8 -16.93 -4.41 3.77
CA ILE A 8 -16.80 -2.95 3.78
C ILE A 8 -18.17 -2.32 3.92
N PHE A 9 -18.33 -1.44 4.91
CA PHE A 9 -19.61 -0.77 5.19
C PHE A 9 -19.70 0.64 4.60
N THR A 10 -18.56 1.23 4.19
CA THR A 10 -18.49 2.61 3.71
C THR A 10 -18.56 2.70 2.18
N PRO A 11 -19.08 3.80 1.63
CA PRO A 11 -19.09 4.03 0.17
C PRO A 11 -17.68 4.13 -0.43
N THR A 12 -16.72 4.63 0.35
CA THR A 12 -15.32 4.74 -0.03
C THR A 12 -14.49 3.64 0.62
N LEU A 13 -13.65 2.97 -0.18
CA LEU A 13 -12.73 1.94 0.31
C LEU A 13 -11.41 2.54 0.82
N GLY A 14 -10.90 3.58 0.14
CA GLY A 14 -9.62 4.23 0.48
C GLY A 14 -8.41 3.46 -0.04
N VAL A 15 -8.53 2.79 -1.18
CA VAL A 15 -7.41 2.08 -1.84
C VAL A 15 -7.30 2.47 -3.31
N MET A 16 -6.11 2.29 -3.88
CA MET A 16 -5.91 2.34 -5.33
C MET A 16 -5.43 0.98 -5.82
N PHE A 17 -5.98 0.56 -6.97
CA PHE A 17 -5.62 -0.69 -7.62
C PHE A 17 -4.79 -0.42 -8.87
N PHE A 18 -3.75 -1.22 -9.05
CA PHE A 18 -2.87 -1.21 -10.21
C PHE A 18 -2.79 -2.61 -10.82
N LYS A 19 -2.27 -2.70 -12.05
CA LYS A 19 -1.98 -4.00 -12.66
C LYS A 19 -0.70 -4.58 -12.07
N PRO A 20 -0.57 -5.92 -11.95
CA PRO A 20 0.65 -6.56 -11.47
C PRO A 20 1.90 -6.14 -12.27
N GLN A 21 1.76 -5.99 -13.59
CA GLN A 21 2.87 -5.61 -14.48
C GLN A 21 3.36 -4.18 -14.24
N GLU A 22 2.51 -3.30 -13.72
CA GLU A 22 2.89 -1.92 -13.36
C GLU A 22 3.69 -1.86 -12.05
N LEU A 23 3.74 -2.98 -11.31
CA LEU A 23 4.32 -3.06 -9.97
C LEU A 23 5.62 -3.89 -9.93
N THR A 24 6.09 -4.40 -11.07
CA THR A 24 7.33 -5.20 -11.15
C THR A 24 8.57 -4.41 -10.76
N ASP A 25 8.56 -3.08 -10.90
CA ASP A 25 9.68 -2.23 -10.52
C ASP A 25 9.54 -1.64 -9.11
N SER A 26 8.52 -2.05 -8.36
CA SER A 26 8.26 -1.58 -7.00
C SER A 26 7.84 -2.73 -6.07
N LEU A 27 6.53 -2.96 -5.94
CA LEU A 27 5.94 -3.91 -4.99
C LEU A 27 6.41 -5.36 -5.22
N PHE A 28 6.62 -5.71 -6.48
CA PHE A 28 6.99 -7.05 -6.94
C PHE A 28 8.42 -7.12 -7.46
N LEU A 29 9.29 -6.18 -7.08
CA LEU A 29 10.69 -6.10 -7.53
C LEU A 29 11.49 -7.39 -7.35
N GLN A 30 11.22 -8.13 -6.27
CA GLN A 30 11.90 -9.38 -5.94
C GLN A 30 10.99 -10.60 -6.11
N THR A 31 9.82 -10.42 -6.71
CA THR A 31 8.84 -11.49 -6.93
C THR A 31 9.13 -12.23 -8.23
N ASP A 32 8.87 -13.53 -8.26
CA ASP A 32 8.98 -14.35 -9.47
C ASP A 32 8.03 -13.81 -10.56
N LYS A 33 8.56 -13.63 -11.78
CA LYS A 33 7.78 -13.16 -12.94
C LYS A 33 6.60 -14.06 -13.26
N THR A 34 6.72 -15.37 -13.02
CA THR A 34 5.63 -16.33 -13.25
C THR A 34 4.41 -16.02 -12.39
N VAL A 35 4.61 -15.54 -11.17
CA VAL A 35 3.52 -15.11 -10.27
C VAL A 35 2.85 -13.86 -10.83
N VAL A 36 3.63 -12.87 -11.27
CA VAL A 36 3.11 -11.63 -11.86
C VAL A 36 2.32 -11.91 -13.14
N GLU A 37 2.84 -12.79 -14.00
CA GLU A 37 2.16 -13.24 -15.23
C GLU A 37 0.86 -13.97 -14.92
N GLY A 38 0.84 -14.86 -13.91
CA GLY A 38 -0.36 -15.59 -13.49
C GLY A 38 -1.47 -14.71 -12.90
N LEU A 39 -1.12 -13.55 -12.34
CA LEU A 39 -2.10 -12.57 -11.87
C LEU A 39 -2.78 -11.82 -13.03
N ASP A 40 -2.18 -11.80 -14.22
CA ASP A 40 -2.69 -11.16 -15.43
C ASP A 40 -3.06 -9.68 -15.15
N GLU A 41 -4.24 -9.19 -15.53
CA GLU A 41 -4.63 -7.80 -15.28
C GLU A 41 -5.29 -7.58 -13.91
N ARG A 42 -5.27 -8.57 -13.00
CA ARG A 42 -6.08 -8.49 -11.77
C ARG A 42 -5.71 -7.27 -10.91
N PRO A 43 -6.70 -6.64 -10.25
CA PRO A 43 -6.44 -5.48 -9.40
C PRO A 43 -5.57 -5.85 -8.19
N VAL A 44 -4.36 -5.28 -8.12
CA VAL A 44 -3.48 -5.38 -6.96
C VAL A 44 -3.61 -4.12 -6.13
N VAL A 45 -3.81 -4.27 -4.82
CA VAL A 45 -3.80 -3.17 -3.87
C VAL A 45 -2.41 -2.59 -3.85
N ALA A 46 -2.31 -1.43 -4.47
CA ALA A 46 -1.07 -0.71 -4.56
C ALA A 46 -1.27 0.68 -4.02
N PHE A 47 -2.25 0.99 -3.16
CA PHE A 47 -2.22 2.13 -2.24
C PHE A 47 -3.31 1.94 -1.21
N ILE A 48 -3.06 2.38 0.02
CA ILE A 48 -4.07 2.41 1.07
C ILE A 48 -3.94 3.75 1.79
N VAL A 49 -5.08 4.44 1.92
CA VAL A 49 -5.21 5.64 2.72
C VAL A 49 -5.20 5.23 4.21
N GLU A 50 -4.34 5.87 5.00
CA GLU A 50 -4.30 5.69 6.45
C GLU A 50 -5.66 6.00 7.08
N GLY A 51 -6.09 5.17 8.05
CA GLY A 51 -7.41 5.28 8.68
C GLY A 51 -8.61 4.96 7.78
N SER A 52 -8.40 4.43 6.57
CA SER A 52 -9.49 4.01 5.68
C SER A 52 -10.18 2.73 6.15
N SER A 53 -11.41 2.51 5.67
CA SER A 53 -12.17 1.28 5.91
C SER A 53 -11.46 0.04 5.39
N ALA A 54 -10.69 0.15 4.29
CA ALA A 54 -9.88 -0.95 3.81
C ALA A 54 -8.82 -1.37 4.83
N ARG A 55 -8.10 -0.40 5.41
CA ARG A 55 -7.09 -0.67 6.43
C ARG A 55 -7.72 -1.33 7.66
N SER A 56 -8.86 -0.81 8.12
CA SER A 56 -9.62 -1.40 9.24
C SER A 56 -10.15 -2.79 8.94
N ALA A 57 -10.37 -3.14 7.67
CA ALA A 57 -10.79 -4.46 7.23
C ALA A 57 -9.62 -5.43 6.95
N GLY A 58 -8.38 -5.04 7.30
CA GLY A 58 -7.19 -5.88 7.12
C GLY A 58 -6.69 -5.94 5.67
N VAL A 59 -7.09 -5.02 4.81
CA VAL A 59 -6.51 -4.90 3.46
C VAL A 59 -5.12 -4.30 3.58
N GLU A 60 -4.14 -4.95 2.93
CA GLU A 60 -2.75 -4.52 2.90
C GLU A 60 -2.22 -4.42 1.46
N LEU A 61 -1.03 -3.84 1.32
CA LEU A 61 -0.37 -3.70 0.03
C LEU A 61 -0.03 -5.08 -0.53
N GLY A 62 -0.20 -5.25 -1.84
CA GLY A 62 0.08 -6.50 -2.54
C GLY A 62 -1.09 -7.48 -2.53
N HIS A 63 -2.14 -7.22 -1.77
CA HIS A 63 -3.36 -8.02 -1.83
C HIS A 63 -4.01 -7.89 -3.20
N VAL A 64 -4.46 -9.00 -3.77
CA VAL A 64 -5.08 -9.05 -5.09
C VAL A 64 -6.58 -9.20 -4.92
N LEU A 65 -7.35 -8.27 -5.46
CA LEU A 65 -8.80 -8.34 -5.43
C LEU A 65 -9.31 -9.35 -6.48
N LEU A 66 -10.02 -10.37 -6.01
CA LEU A 66 -10.60 -11.40 -6.87
C LEU A 66 -12.07 -11.15 -7.16
N LYS A 67 -12.86 -10.81 -6.14
CA LYS A 67 -14.31 -10.61 -6.27
C LYS A 67 -14.82 -9.40 -5.50
N VAL A 68 -15.84 -8.76 -6.06
CA VAL A 68 -16.63 -7.71 -5.40
C VAL A 68 -18.08 -8.16 -5.40
N ASN A 69 -18.66 -8.34 -4.21
CA ASN A 69 -20.03 -8.81 -4.05
C ASN A 69 -20.35 -10.10 -4.83
N GLY A 70 -19.40 -11.05 -4.81
CA GLY A 70 -19.50 -12.32 -5.55
C GLY A 70 -19.19 -12.23 -7.05
N ILE A 71 -19.04 -11.03 -7.62
CA ILE A 71 -18.71 -10.81 -9.04
C ILE A 71 -17.20 -10.85 -9.21
N ASP A 72 -16.72 -11.68 -10.15
CA ASP A 72 -15.30 -11.75 -10.50
C ASP A 72 -14.77 -10.44 -11.08
N VAL A 73 -13.60 -10.03 -10.60
CA VAL A 73 -12.93 -8.80 -11.00
C VAL A 73 -11.62 -9.15 -11.69
N LYS A 74 -11.49 -8.72 -12.94
CA LYS A 74 -10.37 -9.03 -13.82
C LYS A 74 -9.40 -7.86 -14.01
N ASN A 75 -9.84 -6.62 -13.74
CA ASN A 75 -9.03 -5.42 -13.94
C ASN A 75 -9.36 -4.30 -12.94
N PRO A 76 -8.43 -3.33 -12.71
CA PRO A 76 -8.63 -2.22 -11.77
C PRO A 76 -9.82 -1.30 -12.04
N LYS A 77 -10.21 -1.13 -13.30
CA LYS A 77 -11.34 -0.27 -13.68
C LYS A 77 -12.66 -0.88 -13.21
N ASP A 78 -12.84 -2.18 -13.45
CA ASP A 78 -14.00 -2.93 -12.97
C ASP A 78 -14.05 -2.98 -11.44
N ALA A 79 -12.91 -3.16 -10.77
CA ALA A 79 -12.82 -3.08 -9.31
C ALA A 79 -13.43 -1.76 -8.80
N SER A 80 -12.92 -0.64 -9.34
CA SER A 80 -13.31 0.70 -8.92
C SER A 80 -14.80 0.96 -9.16
N ARG A 81 -15.32 0.52 -10.31
CA ARG A 81 -16.74 0.64 -10.67
C ARG A 81 -17.63 -0.18 -9.73
N LEU A 82 -17.34 -1.47 -9.56
CA LEU A 82 -18.13 -2.39 -8.72
C LEU A 82 -18.12 -1.98 -7.25
N ILE A 83 -16.98 -1.49 -6.74
CA ILE A 83 -16.89 -0.99 -5.37
C ILE A 83 -17.76 0.26 -5.18
N LYS A 84 -17.78 1.16 -6.18
CA LYS A 84 -18.58 2.39 -6.12
C LYS A 84 -20.08 2.10 -6.22
N GLU A 85 -20.48 1.17 -7.06
CA GLU A 85 -21.90 0.87 -7.37
C GLU A 85 -22.53 -0.17 -6.42
N GLY A 86 -21.72 -1.02 -5.79
CA GLY A 86 -22.22 -2.16 -5.03
C GLY A 86 -22.99 -1.77 -3.75
N PRO A 87 -24.02 -2.54 -3.35
CA PRO A 87 -24.72 -2.33 -2.10
C PRO A 87 -23.81 -2.62 -0.90
N ARG A 88 -24.11 -2.00 0.26
CA ARG A 88 -23.40 -2.24 1.51
C ARG A 88 -24.22 -3.17 2.44
N PRO A 89 -23.59 -4.06 3.22
CA PRO A 89 -22.14 -4.31 3.29
C PRO A 89 -21.60 -4.91 1.99
N LEU A 90 -20.44 -4.46 1.56
CA LEU A 90 -19.79 -4.88 0.32
C LEU A 90 -18.77 -5.98 0.65
N PRO A 91 -19.05 -7.26 0.31
CA PRO A 91 -18.09 -8.35 0.47
C PRO A 91 -17.01 -8.24 -0.61
N LEU A 92 -15.76 -8.39 -0.23
CA LEU A 92 -14.59 -8.40 -1.11
C LEU A 92 -13.81 -9.69 -0.85
N LEU A 93 -13.44 -10.40 -1.90
CA LEU A 93 -12.56 -11.57 -1.80
C LEU A 93 -11.16 -11.17 -2.25
N PHE A 94 -10.18 -11.35 -1.37
CA PHE A 94 -8.77 -11.07 -1.67
C PHE A 94 -7.94 -12.35 -1.71
N TYR A 95 -6.88 -12.32 -2.51
CA TYR A 95 -5.76 -13.26 -2.51
C TYR A 95 -4.50 -12.56 -2.02
N VAL A 96 -3.80 -13.16 -1.06
CA VAL A 96 -2.53 -12.67 -0.55
C VAL A 96 -1.42 -13.52 -1.16
N PRO A 97 -0.63 -13.00 -2.10
CA PRO A 97 0.45 -13.76 -2.69
C PRO A 97 1.58 -13.91 -1.67
N ASP A 98 2.29 -15.04 -1.73
CA ASP A 98 3.41 -15.33 -0.81
C ASP A 98 4.68 -14.63 -1.32
N THR A 99 4.68 -13.29 -1.21
CA THR A 99 5.77 -12.44 -1.73
C THR A 99 6.16 -11.42 -0.68
N THR A 100 7.47 -11.19 -0.55
CA THR A 100 7.97 -10.08 0.23
C THR A 100 7.72 -8.78 -0.51
N VAL A 101 6.74 -8.01 -0.04
CA VAL A 101 6.48 -6.66 -0.57
C VAL A 101 7.66 -5.76 -0.22
N VAL A 102 8.38 -5.30 -1.23
CA VAL A 102 9.54 -4.41 -1.04
C VAL A 102 9.04 -2.98 -0.90
N VAL A 103 9.08 -2.45 0.31
CA VAL A 103 8.96 -1.00 0.57
C VAL A 103 10.34 -0.53 1.02
N ALA A 104 11.08 0.18 0.16
CA ALA A 104 12.36 0.75 0.55
C ALA A 104 12.10 2.03 1.36
N GLU A 105 12.05 1.87 2.68
CA GLU A 105 11.77 2.96 3.63
C GLU A 105 12.74 2.95 4.81
N GLY A 106 13.03 4.13 5.38
CA GLY A 106 13.92 4.23 6.54
C GLY A 106 14.19 5.67 7.01
N GLU A 107 14.74 5.79 8.21
CA GLU A 107 15.16 7.09 8.75
C GLU A 107 16.51 7.51 8.17
N HIS A 108 16.58 8.74 7.65
CA HIS A 108 17.79 9.34 7.11
C HIS A 108 17.97 10.75 7.68
N MET A 109 19.23 11.17 7.83
CA MET A 109 19.57 12.51 8.31
C MET A 109 19.64 13.48 7.13
N VAL A 110 18.97 14.63 7.25
CA VAL A 110 18.86 15.63 6.18
C VAL A 110 19.27 17.01 6.68
N LYS A 111 20.00 17.75 5.84
CA LYS A 111 20.32 19.17 6.03
C LYS A 111 19.23 20.04 5.42
N TYR A 112 18.75 21.04 6.17
CA TYR A 112 17.73 22.00 5.70
C TYR A 112 18.29 23.28 5.11
N ASP A 113 19.56 23.58 5.40
CA ASP A 113 20.20 24.77 4.86
C ASP A 113 20.50 24.56 3.37
N THR A 114 19.83 25.37 2.54
CA THR A 114 19.90 25.36 1.08
C THR A 114 21.01 26.25 0.52
N ARG A 115 21.74 26.99 1.37
CA ARG A 115 22.76 27.95 0.94
C ARG A 115 24.05 27.27 0.48
N GLU A 116 24.33 26.08 1.00
CA GLU A 116 25.57 25.34 0.74
C GLU A 116 25.35 23.83 0.72
N THR A 117 26.02 23.15 -0.22
CA THR A 117 25.93 21.69 -0.44
C THR A 117 26.85 20.87 0.47
N SER A 118 27.69 21.54 1.27
CA SER A 118 28.59 20.92 2.25
C SER A 118 27.82 20.22 3.39
N ALA A 119 28.42 19.17 3.95
CA ALA A 119 27.89 18.54 5.16
C ALA A 119 27.94 19.53 6.35
N PRO A 120 26.91 19.58 7.22
CA PRO A 120 26.96 20.37 8.45
C PRO A 120 28.08 19.92 9.38
N ASN A 121 28.73 20.88 10.02
CA ASN A 121 29.81 20.64 10.98
C ASN A 121 29.32 20.15 12.35
N SER A 122 28.00 20.21 12.62
CA SER A 122 27.41 19.86 13.90
C SER A 122 26.25 18.89 13.74
N ALA A 123 26.18 17.90 14.65
CA ALA A 123 25.10 16.93 14.73
C ALA A 123 23.71 17.59 14.90
N LYS A 124 23.63 18.78 15.52
CA LYS A 124 22.37 19.49 15.79
C LYS A 124 21.69 20.03 14.52
N ASP A 125 22.48 20.23 13.47
CA ASP A 125 22.02 20.80 12.19
C ASP A 125 21.43 19.72 11.27
N TRP A 126 21.72 18.46 11.56
CA TRP A 126 21.07 17.32 10.93
C TRP A 126 19.67 17.12 11.52
N LYS A 127 18.68 16.92 10.65
CA LYS A 127 17.29 16.61 11.04
C LYS A 127 16.94 15.19 10.57
N PRO A 128 16.50 14.30 11.48
CA PRO A 128 16.01 12.99 11.07
C PRO A 128 14.74 13.15 10.24
N LYS A 129 14.65 12.37 9.17
CA LYS A 129 13.49 12.29 8.29
C LYS A 129 13.19 10.86 7.95
N TYR A 130 11.91 10.58 7.82
CA TYR A 130 11.49 9.30 7.31
C TYR A 130 11.44 9.38 5.79
N VAL A 131 12.24 8.54 5.15
CA VAL A 131 12.42 8.54 3.71
C VAL A 131 11.83 7.27 3.14
N VAL A 132 11.14 7.41 2.01
CA VAL A 132 10.60 6.31 1.22
C VAL A 132 11.14 6.49 -0.20
N ILE A 133 11.96 5.54 -0.67
CA ILE A 133 12.56 5.53 -2.00
C ILE A 133 11.72 4.65 -2.90
N GLY A 134 11.02 5.26 -3.83
CA GLY A 134 9.97 4.54 -4.52
C GLY A 134 8.86 4.21 -3.55
N GLY A 135 7.66 4.43 -4.01
CA GLY A 135 6.48 4.18 -3.24
C GLY A 135 5.33 4.25 -4.19
N ILE A 136 4.23 3.70 -3.77
CA ILE A 136 3.01 3.63 -4.55
C ILE A 136 2.55 4.95 -5.22
N ILE A 137 2.89 6.12 -4.64
CA ILE A 137 2.62 7.46 -5.23
C ILE A 137 3.84 8.03 -5.98
N ALA A 138 5.05 7.56 -5.68
CA ALA A 138 6.31 8.11 -6.19
C ALA A 138 6.99 7.15 -7.18
N GLN A 139 7.30 7.68 -8.37
CA GLN A 139 8.14 6.99 -9.36
C GLN A 139 9.40 6.39 -8.71
N PRO A 140 9.96 5.28 -9.23
CA PRO A 140 11.11 4.60 -8.61
C PRO A 140 12.36 5.48 -8.42
N TRP A 141 12.46 6.60 -9.13
CA TRP A 141 13.52 7.63 -8.96
C TRP A 141 13.13 8.79 -8.03
N MET A 142 11.96 8.74 -7.41
CA MET A 142 11.41 9.80 -6.57
C MET A 142 11.48 9.41 -5.10
N MET A 143 12.14 10.26 -4.33
CA MET A 143 12.31 10.12 -2.89
C MET A 143 11.29 10.97 -2.15
N ASN A 144 10.36 10.33 -1.44
CA ASN A 144 9.45 11.04 -0.55
C ASN A 144 10.08 11.20 0.82
N MET A 145 9.98 12.40 1.38
CA MET A 145 10.54 12.74 2.67
C MET A 145 9.46 13.24 3.62
N TYR A 146 9.22 12.51 4.69
CA TYR A 146 8.22 12.82 5.70
C TYR A 146 8.86 13.31 6.99
N ARG A 147 8.11 14.07 7.79
CA ARG A 147 8.59 14.57 9.09
C ARG A 147 8.91 13.43 10.05
N SER A 148 8.05 12.40 10.08
CA SER A 148 8.18 11.20 10.90
C SER A 148 7.21 10.13 10.39
N LYS A 149 7.45 8.85 10.70
CA LYS A 149 6.46 7.79 10.54
C LYS A 149 5.56 7.74 11.79
N VAL A 150 4.25 7.95 11.63
CA VAL A 150 3.32 7.66 12.73
C VAL A 150 3.17 6.14 12.80
N ARG A 151 3.69 5.52 13.86
CA ARG A 151 3.41 4.11 14.14
C ARG A 151 2.08 4.04 14.89
N THR A 152 0.98 3.87 14.17
CA THR A 152 -0.27 3.41 14.78
C THR A 152 -0.07 1.96 15.19
N PHE A 153 0.41 1.75 16.42
CA PHE A 153 0.16 0.49 17.10
C PHE A 153 -1.36 0.39 17.24
N LEU A 154 -1.99 -0.55 16.53
CA LEU A 154 -3.27 -1.08 16.99
C LEU A 154 -2.97 -1.71 18.36
N PRO A 155 -3.46 -1.15 19.49
CA PRO A 155 -3.45 -1.92 20.70
C PRO A 155 -4.31 -3.15 20.44
N CYS A 156 -3.74 -4.33 20.65
CA CYS A 156 -4.48 -5.56 20.72
C CYS A 156 -5.65 -5.32 21.69
N LEU A 157 -6.86 -5.35 21.15
CA LEU A 157 -8.10 -5.44 21.91
C LEU A 157 -8.07 -6.78 22.64
N THR A 158 -7.58 -6.78 23.87
CA THR A 158 -8.06 -7.68 24.91
C THR A 158 -8.65 -6.83 26.02
N CYS A 159 -9.95 -7.02 26.15
CA CYS A 159 -10.95 -6.39 27.00
C CYS A 159 -10.54 -6.14 28.46
N PHE A 160 -11.10 -5.04 28.99
CA PHE A 160 -11.85 -4.98 30.25
C PHE A 160 -11.75 -6.21 31.15
N LEU A 161 -11.13 -6.05 32.32
CA LEU A 161 -11.80 -5.91 33.62
C LEU A 161 -10.93 -5.07 34.56
#